data_AF-A0A2E1ZSG8-F1
#
_entry.id   AF-A0A2E1ZSG8-F1
#
_cell.length_a   1.000
_cell.length_b   1.000
_cell.length_c   1.000
_cell.angle_alpha   90.00
_cell.angle_beta   90.00
_cell.angle_gamma   90.00
#
_symmetry.space_group_name_H-M   'P 1'
#
loop_
_entity.id
_entity.type
_entity.pdbx_description
1 polymer ?
#
loop_
_entity_poly.entity_id
_entity_poly.type
_entity_poly.pdbx_seq_one_letter_code
_entity_poly.pdbx_strand_id
1 'polypeptide(L)'
;MLRCKIISLCLFGFIYSECSDMNYFDCGANIDCEWIEDFSYGSCGSLTVSQCYDYPGQCYVDSNPGWYDSSGPYCTGGTYQINNSFCQEVEVLECSEMNMLQCGSDDECNWIQDFENGNCSDLLFENDCNSASCSWEYGCLEMGWWYNWCYTYGYECVGGNYQIESGYCEEIVMPECSEMDEFQCSHNFDCDWVEDIQTGNCSDITNSSECYQTNQCSWYNAGSYGYWYDNCYGGTYEITNSYCEETSGDVQLGDLNDDDVINIQDVIIVVNLVLNVQYNYLADINGDLSVNVLDIIELVNTIMSTN
;
A
#
# COMPACT_ATOMS: atom_id res chain seq x y z
N MET A 1 12.60 32.78 -9.26
CA MET A 1 12.41 32.20 -7.91
C MET A 1 12.31 30.70 -8.09
N LEU A 2 13.37 29.98 -7.76
CA LEU A 2 13.34 28.52 -7.68
C LEU A 2 12.34 28.16 -6.56
N ARG A 3 11.25 27.47 -6.90
CA ARG A 3 10.44 26.76 -5.90
C ARG A 3 10.83 25.29 -5.98
N CYS A 4 11.30 24.82 -4.85
CA CYS A 4 11.80 23.49 -4.59
C CYS A 4 10.69 22.49 -4.94
N LYS A 5 10.91 21.62 -5.94
CA LYS A 5 10.15 20.39 -6.07
C LYS A 5 10.68 19.47 -4.97
N ILE A 6 10.05 19.53 -3.80
CA ILE A 6 10.18 18.44 -2.84
C ILE A 6 9.22 17.39 -3.37
N ILE A 7 9.80 16.45 -4.13
CA ILE A 7 9.24 15.11 -4.25
C ILE A 7 9.05 14.68 -2.81
N SER A 8 7.81 14.40 -2.40
CA SER A 8 7.54 13.68 -1.17
C SER A 8 8.16 12.29 -1.34
N LEU A 9 9.48 12.21 -1.15
CA LEU A 9 10.05 11.03 -0.56
C LEU A 9 9.38 11.00 0.81
N CYS A 10 8.48 10.03 0.98
CA CYS A 10 8.21 9.48 2.30
C CYS A 10 9.57 9.25 2.97
N LEU A 11 10.01 10.23 3.74
CA LEU A 11 10.98 10.03 4.80
C LEU A 11 10.21 9.35 5.94
N PHE A 12 9.67 8.17 5.66
CA PHE A 12 9.98 7.08 6.57
C PHE A 12 11.50 7.00 6.52
N GLY A 13 12.14 7.73 7.42
CA GLY A 13 13.36 7.22 8.00
C GLY A 13 12.97 5.91 8.67
N PHE A 14 12.79 4.86 7.86
CA PHE A 14 13.10 3.52 8.27
C PHE A 14 14.47 3.70 8.93
N ILE A 15 14.48 3.61 10.26
CA ILE A 15 15.65 3.12 10.93
C ILE A 15 15.76 1.73 10.32
N TYR A 16 16.42 1.60 9.16
CA TYR A 16 16.80 0.30 8.63
C TYR A 16 17.59 -0.29 9.78
N SER A 17 16.97 -1.23 10.51
CA SER A 17 17.77 -2.16 11.28
C SER A 17 18.56 -2.87 10.20
N GLU A 18 19.87 -2.60 10.09
CA GLU A 18 20.73 -3.31 9.15
C GLU A 18 20.68 -4.79 9.56
N CYS A 19 19.73 -5.54 8.95
CA CYS A 19 19.42 -6.93 9.32
C CYS A 19 20.69 -7.79 9.23
N SER A 20 21.63 -7.40 8.35
CA SER A 20 22.91 -8.05 8.12
C SER A 20 23.76 -8.31 9.38
N ASP A 21 23.60 -7.51 10.44
CA ASP A 21 24.36 -7.66 11.69
C ASP A 21 23.63 -8.48 12.76
N MET A 22 22.40 -8.92 12.49
CA MET A 22 21.56 -9.63 13.45
C MET A 22 21.91 -11.12 13.54
N ASN A 23 21.84 -11.67 14.74
CA ASN A 23 21.93 -13.12 14.93
C ASN A 23 20.56 -13.78 14.69
N TYR A 24 20.52 -15.12 14.58
CA TYR A 24 19.30 -15.89 14.33
C TYR A 24 18.12 -15.54 15.24
N PHE A 25 18.38 -15.32 16.53
CA PHE A 25 17.32 -15.05 17.50
C PHE A 25 16.75 -13.64 17.33
N ASP A 26 17.63 -12.65 17.17
CA ASP A 26 17.23 -11.25 16.98
C ASP A 26 16.53 -11.07 15.62
N CYS A 27 17.02 -11.75 14.58
CA CYS A 27 16.44 -11.75 13.25
C CYS A 27 15.00 -12.29 13.27
N GLY A 28 14.77 -13.44 13.92
CA GLY A 28 13.43 -14.03 14.02
C GLY A 28 12.45 -13.28 14.93
N ALA A 29 12.93 -12.28 15.66
CA ALA A 29 12.09 -11.39 16.48
C ALA A 29 11.76 -10.06 15.78
N ASN A 30 12.40 -9.77 14.65
CA ASN A 30 12.14 -8.59 13.85
C ASN A 30 11.20 -8.94 12.69
N ILE A 31 10.14 -8.16 12.51
CA ILE A 31 9.17 -8.38 11.44
C ILE A 31 9.70 -7.95 10.07
N ASP A 32 10.69 -7.05 10.06
CA ASP A 32 11.27 -6.48 8.85
C ASP A 32 12.48 -7.30 8.33
N CYS A 33 12.87 -8.36 9.05
CA CYS A 33 14.00 -9.20 8.70
C CYS A 33 13.61 -10.68 8.59
N GLU A 34 14.25 -11.40 7.69
CA GLU A 34 14.15 -12.85 7.58
C GLU A 34 15.52 -13.53 7.68
N TRP A 35 15.54 -14.70 8.30
CA TRP A 35 16.74 -15.52 8.41
C TRP A 35 16.84 -16.49 7.24
N ILE A 36 17.90 -16.35 6.45
CA ILE A 36 18.18 -17.23 5.32
C ILE A 36 19.15 -18.32 5.76
N GLU A 37 18.68 -19.57 5.72
CA GLU A 37 19.55 -20.72 5.93
C GLU A 37 20.40 -20.99 4.68
N ASP A 38 21.71 -20.73 4.77
CA ASP A 38 22.68 -21.07 3.72
C ASP A 38 23.77 -21.99 4.28
N PHE A 39 23.80 -23.22 3.79
CA PHE A 39 24.79 -24.22 4.17
C PHE A 39 25.54 -24.71 2.94
N SER A 40 26.88 -24.66 3.03
CA SER A 40 27.77 -25.24 2.02
C SER A 40 28.63 -26.36 2.63
N TYR A 41 29.27 -27.15 1.77
CA TYR A 41 30.07 -28.30 2.19
C TYR A 41 31.47 -28.25 1.58
N GLY A 42 32.49 -28.36 2.43
CA GLY A 42 33.90 -28.49 2.03
C GLY A 42 34.42 -29.92 2.25
N SER A 43 35.55 -30.27 1.65
CA SER A 43 36.19 -31.57 1.91
C SER A 43 37.22 -31.48 3.04
N CYS A 44 37.16 -32.40 4.01
CA CYS A 44 38.17 -32.45 5.07
C CYS A 44 39.59 -32.64 4.49
N GLY A 45 39.72 -33.36 3.37
CA GLY A 45 41.01 -33.60 2.73
C GLY A 45 41.67 -32.36 2.10
N SER A 46 40.92 -31.27 1.90
CA SER A 46 41.47 -29.99 1.43
C SER A 46 41.91 -29.06 2.56
N LEU A 47 41.68 -29.44 3.83
CA LEU A 47 42.08 -28.64 5.00
C LEU A 47 43.52 -28.93 5.41
N THR A 48 44.21 -27.89 5.88
CA THR A 48 45.46 -28.10 6.64
C THR A 48 45.16 -28.75 7.98
N VAL A 49 46.17 -29.39 8.59
CA VAL A 49 46.04 -29.99 9.93
C VAL A 49 45.53 -29.00 10.98
N SER A 50 45.94 -27.73 10.89
CA SER A 50 45.48 -26.68 11.80
C SER A 50 43.98 -26.38 11.62
N GLN A 51 43.52 -26.23 10.38
CA GLN A 51 42.12 -25.94 10.07
C GLN A 51 41.18 -27.12 10.35
N CYS A 52 41.72 -28.34 10.34
CA CYS A 52 40.96 -29.55 10.64
C CYS A 52 40.32 -29.51 12.04
N TYR A 53 40.98 -28.83 13.00
CA TYR A 53 40.49 -28.70 14.36
C TYR A 53 39.30 -27.73 14.49
N ASP A 54 39.04 -26.91 13.47
CA ASP A 54 37.90 -25.98 13.45
C ASP A 54 36.56 -26.70 13.18
N TYR A 55 36.61 -27.98 12.75
CA TYR A 55 35.43 -28.79 12.41
C TYR A 55 35.34 -30.09 13.24
N PRO A 56 35.28 -30.00 14.58
CA PRO A 56 35.27 -31.16 15.46
C PRO A 56 34.05 -32.05 15.22
N GLY A 57 34.27 -33.37 15.13
CA GLY A 57 33.21 -34.36 14.91
C GLY A 57 32.82 -34.57 13.43
N GLN A 58 33.28 -33.70 12.53
CA GLN A 58 33.12 -33.86 11.08
C GLN A 58 34.45 -34.23 10.43
N CYS A 59 35.52 -33.51 10.77
CA CYS A 59 36.88 -33.81 10.35
C CYS A 59 37.76 -34.31 11.50
N TYR A 60 38.79 -35.08 11.15
CA TYR A 60 39.70 -35.73 12.08
C TYR A 60 41.14 -35.66 11.56
N VAL A 61 42.09 -35.37 12.45
CA VAL A 61 43.52 -35.43 12.10
C VAL A 61 44.02 -36.87 12.28
N ASP A 62 44.41 -37.51 11.18
CA ASP A 62 45.15 -38.77 11.26
C ASP A 62 46.60 -38.45 11.63
N SER A 63 46.97 -38.78 12.87
CA SER A 63 48.29 -38.46 13.43
C SER A 63 49.31 -39.58 13.23
N ASN A 64 48.88 -40.74 12.71
CA ASN A 64 49.69 -41.95 12.68
C ASN A 64 49.54 -42.70 11.34
N PRO A 65 50.05 -42.12 10.24
CA PRO A 65 50.06 -42.80 8.95
C PRO A 65 50.79 -44.14 9.12
N GLY A 66 50.21 -45.22 8.58
CA GLY A 66 50.77 -46.56 8.74
C GLY A 66 52.20 -46.68 8.23
N TRP A 67 52.89 -47.78 8.53
CA TRP A 67 54.32 -48.03 8.21
C TRP A 67 54.71 -47.89 6.71
N TYR A 68 53.73 -47.78 5.80
CA TYR A 68 53.91 -47.64 4.36
C TYR A 68 53.47 -46.27 3.82
N ASP A 69 52.93 -45.40 4.67
CA ASP A 69 52.48 -44.07 4.32
C ASP A 69 53.44 -43.03 4.91
N SER A 70 54.11 -42.29 4.04
CA SER A 70 55.07 -41.23 4.42
C SER A 70 54.43 -39.84 4.47
N SER A 71 53.11 -39.76 4.30
CA SER A 71 52.35 -38.53 4.43
C SER A 71 52.42 -38.09 5.90
N GLY A 72 52.73 -36.82 6.18
CA GLY A 72 52.66 -36.31 7.57
C GLY A 72 51.23 -36.37 8.10
N PRO A 73 50.96 -35.91 9.34
CA PRO A 73 49.58 -35.79 9.81
C PRO A 73 48.73 -35.03 8.79
N TYR A 74 47.54 -35.54 8.46
CA TYR A 74 46.64 -34.94 7.49
C TYR A 74 45.17 -35.00 7.96
N CYS A 75 44.35 -34.09 7.43
CA CYS A 75 42.95 -34.02 7.77
C CYS A 75 42.13 -35.04 6.94
N THR A 76 41.27 -35.80 7.60
CA THR A 76 40.35 -36.79 7.00
C THR A 76 38.95 -36.61 7.58
N GLY A 77 37.93 -37.35 7.09
CA GLY A 77 36.54 -37.23 7.57
C GLY A 77 35.46 -37.00 6.50
N GLY A 78 35.82 -37.05 5.21
CA GLY A 78 34.86 -36.84 4.13
C GLY A 78 34.63 -35.35 3.86
N THR A 79 33.50 -34.82 4.32
CA THR A 79 33.07 -33.42 4.13
C THR A 79 32.68 -32.75 5.45
N TYR A 80 32.94 -31.45 5.56
CA TYR A 80 32.46 -30.61 6.65
C TYR A 80 31.45 -29.57 6.14
N GLN A 81 30.54 -29.15 7.02
CA GLN A 81 29.53 -28.15 6.76
C GLN A 81 30.04 -26.76 7.15
N ILE A 82 29.75 -25.77 6.30
CA ILE A 82 30.00 -24.36 6.52
C ILE A 82 28.62 -23.71 6.62
N ASN A 83 28.40 -22.99 7.72
CA ASN A 83 27.19 -22.20 7.94
C ASN A 83 27.46 -20.77 7.45
N ASN A 84 26.83 -20.40 6.33
CA ASN A 84 26.85 -19.07 5.73
C ASN A 84 25.52 -18.34 5.96
N SER A 85 24.62 -18.90 6.77
CA SER A 85 23.31 -18.32 7.03
C SER A 85 23.43 -16.89 7.54
N PHE A 86 22.52 -16.05 7.09
CA PHE A 86 22.54 -14.63 7.35
C PHE A 86 21.11 -14.12 7.51
N CYS A 87 20.99 -12.95 8.13
CA CYS A 87 19.74 -12.23 8.22
C CYS A 87 19.70 -11.17 7.12
N GLN A 88 18.56 -11.04 6.46
CA GLN A 88 18.34 -10.03 5.42
C GLN A 88 17.01 -9.31 5.65
N GLU A 89 16.85 -8.16 5.00
CA GLU A 89 15.60 -7.41 4.99
C GLU A 89 14.53 -8.20 4.22
N VAL A 90 13.29 -8.15 4.70
CA VAL A 90 12.14 -8.67 3.95
C VAL A 90 11.89 -7.73 2.77
N GLU A 91 11.93 -8.25 1.55
CA GLU A 91 11.50 -7.48 0.38
C GLU A 91 9.98 -7.27 0.45
N VAL A 92 9.56 -6.04 0.71
CA VAL A 92 8.17 -5.62 0.53
C VAL A 92 7.91 -5.51 -0.98
N LEU A 93 6.95 -6.29 -1.47
CA LEU A 93 6.55 -6.23 -2.88
C LEU A 93 5.75 -4.95 -3.11
N GLU A 94 6.09 -4.21 -4.16
CA GLU A 94 5.25 -3.12 -4.66
C GLU A 94 3.88 -3.68 -5.08
N CYS A 95 2.78 -2.92 -4.91
CA CYS A 95 1.44 -3.38 -5.30
C CYS A 95 1.42 -3.95 -6.72
N SER A 96 2.12 -3.29 -7.67
CA SER A 96 2.20 -3.72 -9.07
C SER A 96 2.78 -5.13 -9.31
N GLU A 97 3.51 -5.67 -8.34
CA GLU A 97 4.11 -7.02 -8.39
C GLU A 97 3.25 -8.07 -7.66
N MET A 98 2.18 -7.65 -6.98
CA MET A 98 1.31 -8.53 -6.22
C MET A 98 0.31 -9.28 -7.09
N ASN A 99 0.06 -10.54 -6.73
CA ASN A 99 -1.08 -11.28 -7.27
C ASN A 99 -2.39 -10.92 -6.53
N MET A 100 -3.53 -11.37 -7.06
CA MET A 100 -4.86 -11.07 -6.52
C MET A 100 -5.05 -11.38 -5.03
N LEU A 101 -4.44 -12.47 -4.52
CA LEU A 101 -4.58 -12.86 -3.12
C LEU A 101 -3.74 -11.98 -2.21
N GLN A 102 -2.51 -11.65 -2.63
CA GLN A 102 -1.62 -10.75 -1.92
C GLN A 102 -2.23 -9.35 -1.85
N CYS A 103 -2.67 -8.83 -2.99
CA CYS A 103 -3.31 -7.52 -3.10
C CYS A 103 -4.57 -7.40 -2.23
N GLY A 104 -5.39 -8.46 -2.14
CA GLY A 104 -6.59 -8.46 -1.31
C GLY A 104 -6.34 -8.62 0.19
N SER A 105 -5.09 -8.80 0.60
CA SER A 105 -4.67 -8.91 2.01
C SER A 105 -3.87 -7.69 2.47
N ASP A 106 -3.63 -6.73 1.58
CA ASP A 106 -2.87 -5.52 1.81
C ASP A 106 -3.82 -4.32 1.81
N ASP A 107 -3.82 -3.54 2.88
CA ASP A 107 -4.76 -2.42 3.05
C ASP A 107 -4.31 -1.16 2.27
N GLU A 108 -3.08 -1.14 1.74
CA GLU A 108 -2.54 -0.04 0.94
C GLU A 108 -2.72 -0.26 -0.58
N CYS A 109 -3.13 -1.47 -0.97
CA CYS A 109 -3.31 -1.84 -2.37
C CYS A 109 -4.77 -2.17 -2.71
N ASN A 110 -5.15 -1.98 -3.98
CA ASN A 110 -6.46 -2.39 -4.49
C ASN A 110 -6.32 -3.20 -5.78
N TRP A 111 -7.10 -4.27 -5.88
CA TRP A 111 -7.15 -5.10 -7.07
C TRP A 111 -8.11 -4.52 -8.10
N ILE A 112 -7.56 -4.06 -9.21
CA ILE A 112 -8.32 -3.55 -10.35
C ILE A 112 -8.63 -4.71 -11.29
N GLN A 113 -9.91 -5.03 -11.42
CA GLN A 113 -10.37 -5.96 -12.45
C GLN A 113 -10.31 -5.27 -13.81
N ASP A 114 -9.48 -5.81 -14.70
CA ASP A 114 -9.41 -5.37 -16.08
C ASP A 114 -9.70 -6.53 -17.04
N PHE A 115 -10.28 -6.19 -18.18
CA PHE A 115 -10.73 -7.14 -19.18
C PHE A 115 -10.22 -6.74 -20.56
N GLU A 116 -9.28 -7.54 -21.06
CA GLU A 116 -8.80 -7.39 -22.43
C GLU A 116 -9.73 -8.14 -23.39
N ASN A 117 -10.25 -7.45 -24.40
CA ASN A 117 -11.14 -8.03 -25.40
C ASN A 117 -10.41 -8.16 -26.75
N GLY A 118 -10.50 -9.32 -27.37
CA GLY A 118 -9.90 -9.58 -28.68
C GLY A 118 -10.75 -10.50 -29.55
N ASN A 119 -10.30 -10.74 -30.79
CA ASN A 119 -10.89 -11.75 -31.66
C ASN A 119 -9.97 -12.95 -31.80
N CYS A 120 -10.52 -14.16 -31.67
CA CYS A 120 -9.78 -15.40 -31.86
C CYS A 120 -9.08 -15.44 -33.23
N SER A 121 -9.68 -14.86 -34.29
CA SER A 121 -9.06 -14.83 -35.62
C SER A 121 -7.74 -14.07 -35.69
N ASP A 122 -7.46 -13.21 -34.71
CA ASP A 122 -6.24 -12.40 -34.66
C ASP A 122 -5.08 -13.15 -33.98
N LEU A 123 -5.35 -14.30 -33.34
CA LEU A 123 -4.37 -15.14 -32.66
C LEU A 123 -3.76 -16.16 -33.65
N LEU A 124 -2.49 -15.97 -34.00
CA LEU A 124 -1.79 -16.76 -35.02
C LEU A 124 -1.00 -17.94 -34.46
N PHE A 125 -0.98 -18.12 -33.14
CA PHE A 125 -0.24 -19.19 -32.47
C PHE A 125 -1.15 -20.01 -31.56
N GLU A 126 -0.91 -21.33 -31.55
CA GLU A 126 -1.71 -22.31 -30.81
C GLU A 126 -1.79 -22.02 -29.30
N ASN A 127 -0.67 -21.62 -28.70
CA ASN A 127 -0.61 -21.32 -27.26
C ASN A 127 -1.48 -20.12 -26.89
N ASP A 128 -1.41 -19.05 -27.68
CA ASP A 128 -2.18 -17.83 -27.43
C ASP A 128 -3.68 -18.11 -27.63
N CYS A 129 -4.04 -18.86 -28.67
CA CYS A 129 -5.41 -19.29 -28.93
C CYS A 129 -6.01 -20.09 -27.77
N ASN A 130 -5.27 -21.09 -27.30
CA ASN A 130 -5.73 -21.97 -26.21
C ASN A 130 -5.81 -21.22 -24.87
N SER A 131 -5.01 -20.17 -24.66
CA SER A 131 -5.09 -19.32 -23.47
C SER A 131 -6.28 -18.36 -23.47
N ALA A 132 -6.80 -17.99 -24.65
CA ALA A 132 -7.85 -17.00 -24.82
C ALA A 132 -9.28 -17.60 -24.83
N SER A 133 -9.48 -18.82 -24.31
CA SER A 133 -10.75 -19.56 -24.42
C SER A 133 -11.24 -19.75 -25.87
N CYS A 134 -10.33 -19.68 -26.85
CA CYS A 134 -10.59 -19.98 -28.26
C CYS A 134 -10.23 -21.44 -28.58
N SER A 135 -10.59 -21.91 -29.77
CA SER A 135 -10.36 -23.27 -30.25
C SER A 135 -9.37 -23.26 -31.42
N TRP A 136 -8.27 -24.01 -31.29
CA TRP A 136 -7.29 -24.17 -32.37
C TRP A 136 -7.71 -25.31 -33.31
N GLU A 137 -8.25 -24.96 -34.49
CA GLU A 137 -8.88 -25.93 -35.38
C GLU A 137 -8.19 -25.99 -36.75
N TYR A 138 -8.15 -27.19 -37.34
CA TYR A 138 -7.68 -27.38 -38.71
C TYR A 138 -8.83 -27.10 -39.68
N GLY A 139 -8.76 -25.96 -40.35
CA GLY A 139 -9.83 -25.37 -41.13
C GLY A 139 -9.43 -24.95 -42.53
N CYS A 140 -10.34 -24.23 -43.17
CA CYS A 140 -10.13 -23.66 -44.49
C CYS A 140 -9.82 -22.17 -44.34
N LEU A 141 -8.56 -21.80 -44.57
CA LEU A 141 -8.08 -20.43 -44.40
C LEU A 141 -8.55 -19.49 -45.52
N GLU A 142 -8.76 -20.04 -46.72
CA GLU A 142 -9.19 -19.26 -47.88
C GLU A 142 -10.29 -19.97 -48.65
N MET A 143 -11.52 -19.49 -48.49
CA MET A 143 -12.68 -19.99 -49.20
C MET A 143 -12.71 -19.49 -50.66
N GLY A 144 -13.09 -20.39 -51.58
CA GLY A 144 -13.38 -20.02 -52.95
C GLY A 144 -14.53 -19.01 -53.06
N TRP A 145 -14.58 -18.27 -54.18
CA TRP A 145 -15.54 -17.18 -54.43
C TRP A 145 -17.03 -17.63 -54.41
N TRP A 146 -17.28 -18.93 -54.34
CA TRP A 146 -18.59 -19.57 -54.29
C TRP A 146 -18.82 -20.35 -52.98
N TYR A 147 -17.94 -20.21 -51.98
CA TYR A 147 -17.96 -20.87 -50.66
C TYR A 147 -18.15 -22.40 -50.69
N ASN A 148 -17.78 -23.04 -51.79
CA ASN A 148 -18.04 -24.47 -52.03
C ASN A 148 -16.77 -25.31 -52.23
N TRP A 149 -15.59 -24.67 -52.12
CA TRP A 149 -14.29 -25.32 -52.18
C TRP A 149 -13.23 -24.45 -51.48
N CYS A 150 -12.22 -25.08 -50.90
CA CYS A 150 -11.16 -24.42 -50.15
C CYS A 150 -9.87 -24.34 -50.98
N TYR A 151 -9.22 -23.18 -51.02
CA TYR A 151 -7.93 -23.01 -51.70
C TYR A 151 -6.76 -23.46 -50.84
N THR A 152 -6.81 -23.15 -49.54
CA THR A 152 -5.70 -23.37 -48.61
C THR A 152 -6.25 -23.88 -47.28
N TYR A 153 -5.77 -25.05 -46.86
CA TYR A 153 -6.05 -25.60 -45.53
C TYR A 153 -4.90 -25.31 -44.58
N GLY A 154 -5.22 -25.11 -43.31
CA GLY A 154 -4.24 -24.90 -42.25
C GLY A 154 -4.91 -24.83 -40.89
N TYR A 155 -4.12 -24.58 -39.85
CA TYR A 155 -4.64 -24.31 -38.53
C TYR A 155 -4.99 -22.84 -38.38
N GLU A 156 -6.13 -22.56 -37.78
CA GLU A 156 -6.60 -21.23 -37.41
C GLU A 156 -7.24 -21.25 -36.03
N CYS A 157 -7.18 -20.12 -35.35
CA CYS A 157 -7.85 -19.92 -34.09
C CYS A 157 -9.30 -19.45 -34.35
N VAL A 158 -10.27 -20.26 -33.93
CA VAL A 158 -11.70 -19.99 -34.10
C VAL A 158 -12.38 -19.86 -32.73
N GLY A 159 -13.51 -19.18 -32.65
CA GLY A 159 -14.21 -18.95 -31.38
C GLY A 159 -14.94 -17.62 -31.26
N GLY A 160 -14.72 -16.70 -32.20
CA GLY A 160 -15.36 -15.37 -32.20
C GLY A 160 -14.55 -14.38 -31.36
N ASN A 161 -15.23 -13.56 -30.56
CA ASN A 161 -14.56 -12.65 -29.63
C ASN A 161 -14.25 -13.38 -28.32
N TYR A 162 -13.10 -13.08 -27.73
CA TYR A 162 -12.71 -13.54 -26.40
C TYR A 162 -12.52 -12.37 -25.45
N GLN A 163 -12.53 -12.68 -24.16
CA GLN A 163 -12.26 -11.76 -23.07
C GLN A 163 -11.29 -12.46 -22.10
N ILE A 164 -10.15 -11.84 -21.82
CA ILE A 164 -9.19 -12.33 -20.84
C ILE A 164 -9.28 -11.43 -19.61
N GLU A 165 -9.32 -12.05 -18.43
CA GLU A 165 -9.18 -11.36 -17.16
C GLU A 165 -7.70 -11.00 -16.97
N SER A 166 -7.38 -9.71 -17.03
CA SER A 166 -6.03 -9.16 -16.89
C SER A 166 -5.98 -8.18 -15.72
N GLY A 167 -6.55 -8.57 -14.59
CA GLY A 167 -6.51 -7.74 -13.38
C GLY A 167 -5.08 -7.49 -12.92
N TYR A 168 -4.88 -6.33 -12.31
CA TYR A 168 -3.62 -5.91 -11.72
C TYR A 168 -3.88 -5.24 -10.38
N CYS A 169 -2.84 -5.17 -9.57
CA CYS A 169 -2.88 -4.52 -8.28
C CYS A 169 -2.25 -3.13 -8.38
N GLU A 170 -2.87 -2.14 -7.77
CA GLU A 170 -2.45 -0.73 -7.80
C GLU A 170 -2.51 -0.14 -6.39
N GLU A 171 -1.64 0.82 -6.09
CA GLU A 171 -1.64 1.56 -4.83
C GLU A 171 -2.94 2.36 -4.67
N ILE A 172 -3.44 2.42 -3.43
CA ILE A 172 -4.54 3.31 -3.09
C ILE A 172 -3.98 4.73 -2.99
N VAL A 173 -4.23 5.53 -4.01
CA VAL A 173 -3.93 6.97 -3.96
C VAL A 173 -4.96 7.65 -3.06
N MET A 174 -4.55 8.08 -1.88
CA MET A 174 -5.38 8.95 -1.06
C MET A 174 -5.60 10.29 -1.80
N PRO A 175 -6.84 10.77 -1.93
CA PRO A 175 -7.09 12.08 -2.53
C PRO A 175 -6.44 13.17 -1.68
N GLU A 176 -6.04 14.28 -2.32
CA GLU A 176 -5.61 15.49 -1.60
C GLU A 176 -6.79 16.01 -0.76
N CYS A 177 -6.54 16.61 0.41
CA CYS A 177 -7.61 17.13 1.28
C CYS A 177 -8.60 18.03 0.51
N SER A 178 -8.08 18.90 -0.37
CA SER A 178 -8.92 19.79 -1.19
C SER A 178 -9.93 19.11 -2.12
N GLU A 179 -9.79 17.81 -2.36
CA GLU A 179 -10.68 16.99 -3.18
C GLU A 179 -11.70 16.19 -2.34
N MET A 180 -11.58 16.23 -1.00
CA MET A 180 -12.45 15.50 -0.09
C MET A 180 -13.75 16.24 0.21
N ASP A 181 -14.83 15.48 0.38
CA ASP A 181 -16.06 15.98 0.99
C ASP A 181 -15.96 16.06 2.53
N GLU A 182 -16.95 16.67 3.18
CA GLU A 182 -17.00 16.83 4.65
C GLU A 182 -16.85 15.50 5.39
N PHE A 183 -17.47 14.43 4.89
CA PHE A 183 -17.42 13.14 5.54
C PHE A 183 -16.03 12.52 5.42
N GLN A 184 -15.44 12.54 4.23
CA GLN A 184 -14.09 12.04 4.01
C GLN A 184 -13.05 12.84 4.79
N CYS A 185 -13.18 14.17 4.78
CA CYS A 185 -12.28 15.08 5.47
C CYS A 185 -12.31 14.87 6.98
N SER A 186 -13.50 14.75 7.57
CA SER A 186 -13.67 14.53 9.03
C SER A 186 -13.23 13.14 9.52
N HIS A 187 -12.81 12.26 8.62
CA HIS A 187 -12.27 10.93 8.92
C HIS A 187 -10.84 10.74 8.39
N ASN A 188 -10.18 11.82 7.96
CA ASN A 188 -8.77 11.80 7.55
C ASN A 188 -7.92 12.53 8.59
N PHE A 189 -6.80 11.92 9.00
CA PHE A 189 -5.91 12.46 10.03
C PHE A 189 -5.11 13.68 9.59
N ASP A 190 -4.88 13.81 8.28
CA ASP A 190 -4.06 14.87 7.67
C ASP A 190 -4.91 16.04 7.16
N CYS A 191 -6.23 15.99 7.37
CA CYS A 191 -7.16 16.98 6.86
C CYS A 191 -8.14 17.50 7.90
N ASP A 192 -8.42 18.81 7.87
CA ASP A 192 -9.44 19.48 8.66
C ASP A 192 -10.54 20.08 7.78
N TRP A 193 -11.79 19.89 8.20
CA TRP A 193 -12.93 20.54 7.57
C TRP A 193 -13.10 21.97 8.08
N VAL A 194 -12.97 22.94 7.18
CA VAL A 194 -13.12 24.36 7.48
C VAL A 194 -14.51 24.83 7.06
N GLU A 195 -15.30 25.21 8.06
CA GLU A 195 -16.59 25.86 7.85
C GLU A 195 -16.40 27.33 7.43
N ASP A 196 -16.59 27.63 6.14
CA ASP A 196 -16.64 29.01 5.62
C ASP A 196 -18.09 29.37 5.28
N ILE A 197 -18.82 29.82 6.31
CA ILE A 197 -20.20 30.28 6.19
C ILE A 197 -20.22 31.80 6.19
N GLN A 198 -20.60 32.38 5.06
CA GLN A 198 -20.79 33.82 4.90
C GLN A 198 -22.28 34.15 4.86
N THR A 199 -22.68 35.21 5.56
CA THR A 199 -24.06 35.69 5.57
C THR A 199 -24.19 37.02 4.84
N GLY A 200 -25.19 37.11 3.95
CA GLY A 200 -25.57 38.34 3.25
C GLY A 200 -27.05 38.65 3.45
N ASN A 201 -27.51 39.80 2.97
CA ASN A 201 -28.93 40.16 2.98
C ASN A 201 -29.47 40.24 1.55
N CYS A 202 -30.58 39.56 1.29
CA CYS A 202 -31.24 39.61 -0.02
C CYS A 202 -31.59 41.06 -0.42
N SER A 203 -31.84 41.97 0.53
CA SER A 203 -32.11 43.37 0.21
C SER A 203 -30.95 44.12 -0.43
N ASP A 204 -29.72 43.62 -0.24
CA ASP A 204 -28.50 44.27 -0.73
C ASP A 204 -28.21 43.87 -2.19
N ILE A 205 -28.86 42.81 -2.68
CA ILE A 205 -28.77 42.35 -4.08
C ILE A 205 -29.70 43.20 -4.96
N THR A 206 -29.10 44.05 -5.79
CA THR A 206 -29.85 44.93 -6.71
C THR A 206 -29.97 44.34 -8.13
N ASN A 207 -29.35 43.19 -8.40
CA ASN A 207 -29.35 42.53 -9.70
C ASN A 207 -30.26 41.30 -9.69
N SER A 208 -31.17 41.20 -10.66
CA SER A 208 -32.09 40.07 -10.78
C SER A 208 -31.37 38.73 -10.97
N SER A 209 -30.31 38.69 -11.76
CA SER A 209 -29.57 37.46 -12.05
C SER A 209 -28.87 36.90 -10.81
N GLU A 210 -28.27 37.76 -10.00
CA GLU A 210 -27.61 37.40 -8.75
C GLU A 210 -28.62 36.95 -7.68
N CYS A 211 -29.78 37.63 -7.63
CA CYS A 211 -30.87 37.25 -6.74
C CYS A 211 -31.42 35.85 -7.05
N TYR A 212 -31.49 35.48 -8.34
CA TYR A 212 -31.93 34.13 -8.74
C TYR A 212 -30.87 33.05 -8.51
N GLN A 213 -29.58 33.39 -8.51
CA GLN A 213 -28.50 32.46 -8.18
C GLN A 213 -28.40 32.20 -6.67
N THR A 214 -28.90 33.13 -5.87
CA THR A 214 -28.98 32.99 -4.42
C THR A 214 -30.28 32.26 -4.06
N ASN A 215 -30.23 30.94 -3.92
CA ASN A 215 -31.41 30.07 -3.74
C ASN A 215 -32.32 30.42 -2.54
N GLN A 216 -31.85 31.25 -1.61
CA GLN A 216 -32.58 31.70 -0.42
C GLN A 216 -33.23 33.09 -0.62
N CYS A 217 -33.03 33.72 -1.78
CA CYS A 217 -33.63 35.00 -2.13
C CYS A 217 -34.67 34.85 -3.25
N SER A 218 -35.51 35.86 -3.40
CA SER A 218 -36.59 35.92 -4.39
C SER A 218 -36.63 37.30 -5.02
N TRP A 219 -36.72 37.33 -6.36
CA TRP A 219 -36.80 38.58 -7.10
C TRP A 219 -38.26 39.02 -7.27
N TYR A 220 -38.55 40.28 -6.94
CA TYR A 220 -39.81 40.92 -7.27
C TYR A 220 -39.60 41.90 -8.43
N ASN A 221 -40.35 41.71 -9.52
CA ASN A 221 -40.44 42.70 -10.60
C ASN A 221 -41.73 43.50 -10.43
N ALA A 222 -41.60 44.81 -10.23
CA ALA A 222 -42.72 45.70 -9.97
C ALA A 222 -43.49 46.11 -11.25
N GLY A 223 -42.93 45.83 -12.43
CA GLY A 223 -43.51 46.18 -13.73
C GLY A 223 -43.70 47.69 -13.96
N SER A 224 -44.23 48.09 -15.11
CA SER A 224 -44.37 49.52 -15.49
C SER A 224 -45.44 50.33 -14.73
N TYR A 225 -46.24 49.69 -13.87
CA TYR A 225 -47.38 50.32 -13.18
C TYR A 225 -47.33 50.19 -11.65
N GLY A 226 -46.27 49.61 -11.08
CA GLY A 226 -46.09 49.49 -9.64
C GLY A 226 -45.54 50.78 -9.01
N TYR A 227 -46.03 51.14 -7.83
CA TYR A 227 -45.42 52.19 -6.97
C TYR A 227 -44.17 51.68 -6.21
N TRP A 228 -43.71 50.48 -6.55
CA TRP A 228 -42.60 49.77 -5.92
C TRP A 228 -41.46 49.66 -6.93
N TYR A 229 -40.23 49.54 -6.46
CA TYR A 229 -39.07 49.32 -7.31
C TYR A 229 -38.79 47.81 -7.42
N ASP A 230 -38.14 47.38 -8.50
CA ASP A 230 -37.63 46.02 -8.59
C ASP A 230 -36.64 45.78 -7.45
N ASN A 231 -36.84 44.71 -6.68
CA ASN A 231 -36.00 44.42 -5.53
C ASN A 231 -35.92 42.92 -5.25
N CYS A 232 -34.79 42.51 -4.69
CA CYS A 232 -34.59 41.18 -4.15
C CYS A 232 -35.06 41.16 -2.69
N TYR A 233 -35.76 40.11 -2.27
CA TYR A 233 -36.27 39.91 -0.92
C TYR A 233 -36.06 38.47 -0.46
N GLY A 234 -36.12 38.21 0.84
CA GLY A 234 -35.83 36.88 1.40
C GLY A 234 -35.22 36.89 2.80
N GLY A 235 -34.83 38.07 3.30
CA GLY A 235 -34.14 38.18 4.58
C GLY A 235 -32.63 37.99 4.39
N THR A 236 -31.98 37.29 5.31
CA THR A 236 -30.57 36.92 5.16
C THR A 236 -30.42 35.65 4.34
N TYR A 237 -29.32 35.55 3.59
CA TYR A 237 -28.90 34.33 2.93
C TYR A 237 -27.50 33.92 3.41
N GLU A 238 -27.18 32.65 3.24
CA GLU A 238 -25.92 32.00 3.59
C GLU A 238 -25.25 31.49 2.31
N ILE A 239 -23.96 31.76 2.19
CA ILE A 239 -23.06 31.15 1.22
C ILE A 239 -22.16 30.23 2.02
N THR A 240 -22.20 28.93 1.71
CA THR A 240 -21.31 27.93 2.27
C THR A 240 -20.21 27.67 1.26
N ASN A 241 -19.00 28.13 1.56
CA ASN A 241 -17.78 27.82 0.81
C ASN A 241 -16.87 26.89 1.61
N SER A 242 -17.44 26.09 2.52
CA SER A 242 -16.69 25.15 3.34
C SER A 242 -15.85 24.22 2.48
N TYR A 243 -14.65 23.92 2.97
CA TYR A 243 -13.63 23.19 2.23
C TYR A 243 -12.80 22.37 3.20
N CYS A 244 -12.14 21.37 2.65
CA CYS A 244 -11.18 20.55 3.39
C CYS A 244 -9.77 21.07 3.10
N GLU A 245 -8.97 21.26 4.14
CA GLU A 245 -7.57 21.68 4.04
C GLU A 245 -6.65 20.77 4.85
N GLU A 246 -5.36 20.77 4.53
CA GLU A 246 -4.37 20.04 5.35
C GLU A 246 -4.31 20.62 6.76
N THR A 247 -4.20 19.75 7.76
CA THR A 247 -4.06 20.15 9.15
C THR A 247 -2.81 21.02 9.30
N SER A 248 -2.99 22.28 9.71
CA SER A 248 -1.87 23.24 9.86
C SER A 248 -1.04 23.02 11.14
N GLY A 249 -1.35 21.99 11.91
CA GLY A 249 -0.65 21.61 13.13
C GLY A 249 -0.35 20.11 13.10
N ASP A 250 0.87 19.74 13.47
CA ASP A 250 1.27 18.35 13.70
C ASP A 250 0.41 17.78 14.84
N VAL A 251 -0.79 17.29 14.54
CA VAL A 251 -1.61 16.62 15.55
C VAL A 251 -0.92 15.30 15.85
N GLN A 252 -0.26 15.24 17.00
CA GLN A 252 0.54 14.09 17.37
C GLN A 252 -0.39 12.96 17.84
N LEU A 253 -0.42 11.84 17.12
CA LEU A 253 -1.17 10.66 17.53
C LEU A 253 -0.77 10.25 18.97
N GLY A 254 -1.76 10.10 19.85
CA GLY A 254 -1.55 9.81 21.26
C GLY A 254 -1.38 11.02 22.19
N ASP A 255 -1.31 12.25 21.68
CA ASP A 255 -1.50 13.47 22.48
C ASP A 255 -2.99 13.80 22.55
N LEU A 256 -3.59 13.60 23.72
CA LEU A 256 -5.05 13.67 23.90
C LEU A 256 -5.51 14.92 24.65
N ASN A 257 -4.57 15.72 25.14
CA ASN A 257 -4.85 16.98 25.81
C ASN A 257 -4.26 18.20 25.08
N ASP A 258 -3.70 18.00 23.88
CA ASP A 258 -3.09 19.00 22.99
C ASP A 258 -2.00 19.81 23.72
N ASP A 259 -1.18 19.13 24.52
CA ASP A 259 -0.05 19.77 25.23
C ASP A 259 1.32 19.56 24.57
N ASP A 260 1.33 18.97 23.38
CA ASP A 260 2.47 18.59 22.55
C ASP A 260 3.40 17.55 23.24
N VAL A 261 2.92 16.84 24.27
CA VAL A 261 3.72 15.88 25.05
C VAL A 261 2.94 14.62 25.40
N ILE A 262 3.21 13.53 24.67
CA ILE A 262 2.68 12.20 25.03
C ILE A 262 3.26 11.73 26.37
N ASN A 263 2.39 11.60 27.38
CA ASN A 263 2.76 11.14 28.71
C ASN A 263 1.63 10.36 29.41
N ILE A 264 1.76 10.14 30.72
CA ILE A 264 0.79 9.36 31.49
C ILE A 264 -0.60 10.04 31.55
N GLN A 265 -0.70 11.35 31.31
CA GLN A 265 -1.97 12.05 31.26
C GLN A 265 -2.83 11.59 30.07
N ASP A 266 -2.21 11.36 28.91
CA ASP A 266 -2.90 10.87 27.71
C ASP A 266 -3.42 9.45 27.92
N VAL A 267 -2.63 8.59 28.56
CA VAL A 267 -3.05 7.24 28.95
C VAL A 267 -4.30 7.27 29.85
N ILE A 268 -4.38 8.23 30.78
CA ILE A 268 -5.57 8.39 31.64
C ILE A 268 -6.79 8.76 30.79
N ILE A 269 -6.61 9.57 29.74
CA ILE A 269 -7.68 9.94 28.80
C ILE A 269 -8.12 8.72 28.00
N VAL A 270 -7.21 7.92 27.43
CA VAL A 270 -7.57 6.65 26.73
C VAL A 270 -8.35 5.72 27.65
N VAL A 271 -7.89 5.51 28.90
CA VAL A 271 -8.61 4.67 29.87
C VAL A 271 -10.04 5.18 30.08
N ASN A 272 -10.23 6.50 30.17
CA ASN A 272 -11.56 7.09 30.33
C ASN A 272 -12.43 6.87 29.07
N LEU A 273 -11.86 6.97 27.87
CA LEU A 273 -12.55 6.67 26.61
C LEU A 273 -12.98 5.21 26.55
N VAL A 274 -12.10 4.27 26.87
CA VAL A 274 -12.39 2.82 26.94
C VAL A 274 -13.51 2.54 27.95
N LEU A 275 -13.48 3.14 29.14
CA LEU A 275 -14.49 2.93 30.18
C LEU A 275 -15.87 3.48 29.80
N ASN A 276 -15.92 4.56 29.01
CA ASN A 276 -17.17 5.16 28.53
C ASN A 276 -17.60 4.65 27.15
N VAL A 277 -16.85 3.73 26.54
CA VAL A 277 -17.09 3.20 25.19
C VAL A 277 -17.19 4.36 24.18
N GLN A 278 -16.27 5.32 24.31
CA GLN A 278 -16.16 6.47 23.43
C GLN A 278 -15.00 6.27 22.49
N TYR A 279 -15.23 6.58 21.21
CA TYR A 279 -14.18 6.62 20.21
C TYR A 279 -13.54 8.01 20.21
N ASN A 280 -12.22 8.05 20.17
CA ASN A 280 -11.43 9.22 19.80
C ASN A 280 -10.33 8.71 18.87
N TYR A 281 -10.22 9.32 17.70
CA TYR A 281 -9.26 8.92 16.68
C TYR A 281 -7.81 9.08 17.12
N LEU A 282 -7.50 10.05 18.00
CA LEU A 282 -6.16 10.22 18.59
C LEU A 282 -5.79 9.12 19.59
N ALA A 283 -6.78 8.36 20.06
CA ALA A 283 -6.61 7.26 21.01
C ALA A 283 -6.61 5.88 20.32
N ASP A 284 -6.77 5.82 19.00
CA ASP A 284 -6.75 4.62 18.17
C ASP A 284 -5.32 4.45 17.62
N ILE A 285 -4.45 3.88 18.46
CA ILE A 285 -3.00 3.91 18.24
C ILE A 285 -2.58 2.91 17.17
N ASN A 286 -3.31 1.80 17.05
CA ASN A 286 -3.05 0.75 16.07
C ASN A 286 -3.88 0.90 14.78
N GLY A 287 -4.75 1.90 14.69
CA GLY A 287 -5.57 2.20 13.52
C GLY A 287 -6.66 1.16 13.21
N ASP A 288 -7.06 0.34 14.20
CA ASP A 288 -8.06 -0.73 14.00
C ASP A 288 -9.52 -0.27 14.11
N LEU A 289 -9.73 1.06 14.19
CA LEU A 289 -11.03 1.72 14.35
C LEU A 289 -11.70 1.41 15.69
N SER A 290 -10.96 0.93 16.68
CA SER A 290 -11.50 0.54 17.99
C SER A 290 -10.60 0.91 19.17
N VAL A 291 -10.94 1.98 19.89
CA VAL A 291 -10.24 2.34 21.15
C VAL A 291 -10.49 1.31 22.26
N ASN A 292 -9.47 0.53 22.58
CA ASN A 292 -9.49 -0.57 23.54
C ASN A 292 -8.18 -0.69 24.36
N VAL A 293 -7.93 -1.85 24.96
CA VAL A 293 -6.74 -2.07 25.81
C VAL A 293 -5.45 -2.18 24.98
N LEU A 294 -5.53 -2.58 23.71
CA LEU A 294 -4.38 -2.65 22.81
C LEU A 294 -3.78 -1.26 22.60
N ASP A 295 -4.61 -0.24 22.36
CA ASP A 295 -4.18 1.15 22.22
C ASP A 295 -3.45 1.69 23.45
N ILE A 296 -3.92 1.32 24.65
CA ILE A 296 -3.28 1.69 25.91
C ILE A 296 -1.88 1.09 25.99
N ILE A 297 -1.72 -0.18 25.58
CA ILE A 297 -0.42 -0.87 25.62
C ILE A 297 0.55 -0.20 24.65
N GLU A 298 0.09 0.12 23.45
CA GLU A 298 0.91 0.76 22.42
C GLU A 298 1.30 2.18 22.80
N LEU A 299 0.36 2.98 23.33
CA LEU A 299 0.66 4.32 23.83
C LEU A 299 1.71 4.30 24.94
N VAL A 300 1.63 3.32 25.85
CA VAL A 300 2.66 3.12 26.90
C VAL A 300 4.00 2.71 26.28
N ASN A 301 4.03 1.87 25.26
CA ASN A 301 5.27 1.51 24.57
C ASN A 301 5.93 2.72 23.91
N THR A 302 5.14 3.65 23.34
CA THR A 302 5.64 4.92 22.80
C THR A 302 6.27 5.80 23.88
N ILE A 303 5.64 5.91 25.05
CA ILE A 303 6.19 6.66 26.20
C ILE A 303 7.49 6.02 26.74
N MET A 304 7.59 4.70 26.69
CA MET A 304 8.75 3.97 27.18
C MET A 304 9.93 3.99 26.19
N SER A 305 9.67 4.13 24.89
CA SER A 305 10.69 4.15 23.83
C SER A 305 11.34 5.53 23.64
N THR A 306 10.74 6.58 24.21
CA THR A 306 11.23 7.96 24.15
C THR A 306 12.09 8.37 25.37
N ASN A 307 12.38 7.44 26.29
CA ASN A 307 13.29 7.60 27.44
C ASN A 307 14.62 6.85 27.25
#